data_AF-A0A161XQF2-F1
#
_entry.id   AF-A0A161XQF2-F1
#
_cell.length_a   1.000
_cell.length_b   1.000
_cell.length_c   1.000
_cell.angle_alpha   90.00
_cell.angle_beta   90.00
_cell.angle_gamma   90.00
#
_symmetry.space_group_name_H-M   'P 1'
#
loop_
_entity.id
_entity.type
_entity.pdbx_description
1 polymer ?
#
loop_
_entity_poly.entity_id
_entity_poly.type
_entity_poly.pdbx_seq_one_letter_code
_entity_poly.pdbx_strand_id
1 'polypeptide(L)'
;MREQFKDHVVKEAPVRSFELRNANGSSCYWFNVTWTPGVLTLAGDLGDMTVTHYHAMSTFEEAVHWIDDIALSYLCEKASRRRSYSPELTTKSIIQDLNEPVLDEILGEKGWGTDKRSGGIRKELQYLAKDAKEEFENKYETALSEGLGEEEARIRAEEAARLVREDDPYDTASAWTITESETCDYINNLSPLDRFRIPDHWKRWARASCYIHGHELFVCDVTKASERRHLRDEIESRCQDKRETLELLDALDRDYEGLRYEFTGQDKWHHDCLLFWASEMKRMDYVGTDKEAA
;
A
#
# COMPACT_ATOMS: atom_id res chain seq x y z
N MET A 1 13.85 -4.89 -50.50
CA MET A 1 14.13 -5.07 -49.05
C MET A 1 14.79 -3.78 -48.57
N ARG A 2 14.32 -3.16 -47.47
CA ARG A 2 14.66 -1.78 -47.07
C ARG A 2 16.15 -1.64 -46.68
N GLU A 3 16.81 -0.53 -47.05
CA GLU A 3 18.22 -0.19 -46.71
C GLU A 3 18.60 -0.44 -45.24
N GLN A 4 17.62 -0.38 -44.33
CA GLN A 4 17.78 -0.62 -42.89
C GLN A 4 18.30 -2.02 -42.53
N PHE A 5 18.20 -3.01 -43.42
CA PHE A 5 18.69 -4.36 -43.18
C PHE A 5 20.04 -4.67 -43.83
N LYS A 6 20.67 -3.69 -44.51
CA LYS A 6 21.86 -3.90 -45.36
C LYS A 6 23.05 -4.53 -44.61
N ASP A 7 23.21 -4.19 -43.33
CA ASP A 7 24.33 -4.64 -42.50
C ASP A 7 23.93 -5.73 -41.48
N HIS A 8 22.70 -6.26 -41.56
CA HIS A 8 22.26 -7.33 -40.65
C HIS A 8 22.86 -8.67 -41.06
N VAL A 9 23.39 -9.41 -40.09
CA VAL A 9 23.93 -10.75 -40.28
C VAL A 9 22.97 -11.77 -39.67
N VAL A 10 22.61 -12.78 -40.45
CA VAL A 10 21.85 -13.94 -39.95
C VAL A 10 22.83 -14.93 -39.34
N LYS A 11 22.57 -15.38 -38.12
CA LYS A 11 23.36 -16.41 -37.43
C LYS A 11 22.44 -17.48 -36.88
N GLU A 12 22.87 -18.72 -36.96
CA GLU A 12 22.24 -19.81 -36.21
C GLU A 12 22.49 -19.62 -34.71
N ALA A 13 21.50 -20.00 -33.90
CA ALA A 13 21.58 -19.97 -32.45
C ALA A 13 21.01 -21.28 -31.89
N PRO A 14 21.53 -21.78 -30.76
CA PRO A 14 20.93 -22.93 -30.10
C PRO A 14 19.53 -22.57 -29.58
N VAL A 15 18.58 -23.47 -29.80
CA VAL A 15 17.16 -23.28 -29.43
C VAL A 15 16.67 -24.50 -28.68
N ARG A 16 15.90 -24.28 -27.60
CA ARG A 16 15.08 -25.30 -26.97
C ARG A 16 13.63 -24.82 -26.92
N SER A 17 12.69 -25.65 -27.35
CA SER A 17 11.26 -25.32 -27.37
C SER A 17 10.46 -26.42 -26.69
N PHE A 18 9.51 -26.00 -25.84
CA PHE A 18 8.72 -26.87 -24.99
C PHE A 18 7.25 -26.54 -25.14
N GLU A 19 6.42 -27.57 -25.31
CA GLU A 19 4.96 -27.43 -25.34
C GLU A 19 4.39 -27.72 -23.93
N LEU A 20 3.54 -26.82 -23.44
CA LEU A 20 2.87 -26.90 -22.15
C LEU A 20 1.37 -27.08 -22.37
N ARG A 21 0.86 -28.25 -22.00
CA ARG A 21 -0.56 -28.65 -22.07
C ARG A 21 -0.83 -29.74 -21.02
N ASN A 22 -2.10 -30.02 -20.70
CA ASN A 22 -2.37 -31.14 -19.78
C ASN A 22 -1.98 -32.48 -20.42
N ALA A 23 -1.70 -33.47 -19.58
CA ALA A 23 -1.23 -34.80 -19.98
C ALA A 23 -2.19 -35.56 -20.90
N ASN A 24 -3.49 -35.28 -20.82
CA ASN A 24 -4.51 -35.88 -21.69
C ASN A 24 -4.64 -35.15 -23.06
N GLY A 25 -3.79 -34.15 -23.33
CA GLY A 25 -3.84 -33.32 -24.52
C GLY A 25 -4.95 -32.26 -24.52
N SER A 26 -5.84 -32.23 -23.52
CA SER A 26 -6.80 -31.15 -23.35
C SER A 26 -6.13 -30.01 -22.59
N SER A 27 -6.46 -28.76 -22.89
CA SER A 27 -6.15 -27.67 -21.98
C SER A 27 -7.15 -26.55 -22.15
N CYS A 28 -7.49 -25.89 -21.06
CA CYS A 28 -8.16 -24.59 -21.17
C CYS A 28 -7.19 -23.55 -21.74
N TYR A 29 -5.87 -23.75 -21.57
CA TYR A 29 -4.80 -22.85 -22.03
C TYR A 29 -3.56 -23.62 -22.50
N TRP A 30 -3.02 -23.32 -23.69
CA TRP A 30 -1.81 -23.96 -24.23
C TRP A 30 -0.71 -22.94 -24.49
N PHE A 31 0.53 -23.32 -24.17
CA PHE A 31 1.69 -22.45 -24.34
C PHE A 31 2.88 -23.19 -24.92
N ASN A 32 3.70 -22.46 -25.68
CA ASN A 32 5.04 -22.85 -26.06
C ASN A 32 6.05 -21.95 -25.36
N VAL A 33 7.01 -22.54 -24.67
CA VAL A 33 8.18 -21.84 -24.14
C VAL A 33 9.37 -22.15 -25.04
N THR A 34 9.90 -21.12 -25.69
CA THR A 34 11.12 -21.19 -26.49
C THR A 34 12.22 -20.42 -25.80
N TRP A 35 13.31 -21.11 -25.48
CA TRP A 35 14.53 -20.50 -24.99
C TRP A 35 15.59 -20.45 -26.09
N THR A 36 16.26 -19.31 -26.18
CA THR A 36 17.49 -19.08 -26.96
C THR A 36 18.43 -18.22 -26.12
N PRO A 37 19.76 -18.26 -26.33
CA PRO A 37 20.67 -17.37 -25.61
C PRO A 37 20.25 -15.90 -25.76
N GLY A 38 19.88 -15.29 -24.65
CA GLY A 38 19.45 -13.89 -24.57
C GLY A 38 17.97 -13.59 -24.79
N VAL A 39 17.17 -14.57 -25.21
CA VAL A 39 15.73 -14.38 -25.41
C VAL A 39 14.96 -15.62 -24.95
N LEU A 40 13.96 -15.36 -24.09
CA LEU A 40 12.92 -16.31 -23.74
C LEU A 40 11.60 -15.84 -24.35
N THR A 41 10.91 -16.72 -25.06
CA THR A 41 9.59 -16.43 -25.63
C THR A 41 8.58 -17.43 -25.11
N LEU A 42 7.50 -16.91 -24.56
CA LEU A 42 6.29 -17.64 -24.25
C LEU A 42 5.26 -17.27 -25.32
N ALA A 43 4.65 -18.23 -25.99
CA ALA A 43 3.62 -17.98 -26.99
C ALA A 43 2.42 -18.90 -26.75
N GLY A 44 1.20 -18.38 -26.79
CA GLY A 44 0.01 -19.17 -26.44
C GLY A 44 -1.30 -18.48 -26.76
N ASP A 45 -2.41 -19.13 -26.38
CA ASP A 45 -3.77 -18.63 -26.61
C ASP A 45 -4.12 -17.38 -25.80
N LEU A 46 -3.53 -17.23 -24.60
CA LEU A 46 -3.60 -16.01 -23.82
C LEU A 46 -2.65 -14.92 -24.32
N GLY A 47 -1.89 -15.17 -25.39
CA GLY A 47 -0.98 -14.24 -26.07
C GLY A 47 0.50 -14.55 -25.83
N ASP A 48 1.36 -13.64 -26.32
CA ASP A 48 2.81 -13.91 -26.41
C ASP A 48 3.63 -12.96 -25.55
N MET A 49 4.60 -13.47 -24.81
CA MET A 49 5.54 -12.70 -24.02
C MET A 49 6.97 -13.02 -24.44
N THR A 50 7.69 -12.01 -24.90
CA THR A 50 9.12 -12.10 -25.19
C THR A 50 9.89 -11.35 -24.12
N VAL A 51 10.84 -12.03 -23.49
CA VAL A 51 11.70 -11.49 -22.46
C VAL A 51 13.12 -11.46 -23.01
N THR A 52 13.63 -10.26 -23.27
CA THR A 52 15.02 -10.07 -23.71
C THR A 52 15.89 -9.85 -22.49
N HIS A 53 16.75 -10.83 -22.22
CA HIS A 53 17.66 -10.81 -21.07
C HIS A 53 19.14 -10.71 -21.49
N TYR A 54 19.43 -10.65 -22.80
CA TYR A 54 20.80 -10.56 -23.33
C TYR A 54 21.72 -11.64 -22.73
N HIS A 55 23.00 -11.33 -22.50
CA HIS A 55 23.96 -12.28 -21.93
C HIS A 55 23.80 -12.55 -20.43
N ALA A 56 22.74 -12.09 -19.77
CA ALA A 56 22.54 -12.36 -18.34
C ALA A 56 22.36 -13.86 -18.04
N MET A 57 21.93 -14.64 -19.05
CA MET A 57 21.74 -16.09 -18.96
C MET A 57 22.24 -16.69 -20.27
N SER A 58 23.50 -17.09 -20.26
CA SER A 58 24.23 -17.60 -21.42
C SER A 58 23.91 -19.06 -21.69
N THR A 59 23.47 -19.79 -20.66
CA THR A 59 23.09 -21.20 -20.71
C THR A 59 21.61 -21.41 -20.43
N PHE A 60 21.11 -22.58 -20.82
CA PHE A 60 19.74 -23.00 -20.53
C PHE A 60 19.50 -23.15 -19.02
N GLU A 61 20.49 -23.71 -18.32
CA GLU A 61 20.47 -23.92 -16.86
C GLU A 61 20.31 -22.60 -16.10
N GLU A 62 21.13 -21.59 -16.45
CA GLU A 62 21.04 -20.24 -15.87
C GLU A 62 19.65 -19.64 -16.08
N ALA A 63 19.02 -19.88 -17.23
CA ALA A 63 17.68 -19.40 -17.52
C ALA A 63 16.61 -20.06 -16.64
N VAL A 64 16.68 -21.37 -16.44
CA VAL A 64 15.75 -22.11 -15.57
C VAL A 64 15.88 -21.65 -14.12
N HIS A 65 17.11 -21.46 -13.62
CA HIS A 65 17.34 -20.99 -12.26
C HIS A 65 16.83 -19.57 -12.04
N TRP A 66 17.11 -18.67 -12.97
CA TRP A 66 16.67 -17.29 -12.86
C TRP A 66 15.15 -17.14 -12.83
N ILE A 67 14.41 -17.91 -13.64
CA ILE A 67 12.94 -17.83 -13.64
C ILE A 67 12.38 -18.24 -12.27
N ASP A 68 12.94 -19.25 -11.62
CA ASP A 68 12.42 -19.74 -10.34
C ASP A 68 12.44 -18.66 -9.25
N ASP A 69 13.44 -17.78 -9.29
CA ASP A 69 13.62 -16.69 -8.35
C ASP A 69 13.07 -15.34 -8.86
N ILE A 70 12.42 -15.32 -10.03
CA ILE A 70 12.02 -14.06 -10.66
C ILE A 70 10.73 -13.49 -10.06
N ALA A 71 10.79 -12.23 -9.62
CA ALA A 71 9.60 -11.47 -9.31
C ALA A 71 8.83 -11.10 -10.59
N LEU A 72 7.50 -11.26 -10.57
CA LEU A 72 6.59 -10.86 -11.66
C LEU A 72 6.87 -9.43 -12.17
N SER A 73 7.13 -8.50 -11.25
CA SER A 73 7.41 -7.10 -11.59
C SER A 73 8.66 -6.91 -12.44
N TYR A 74 9.70 -7.68 -12.16
CA TYR A 74 10.95 -7.69 -12.90
C TYR A 74 10.77 -8.35 -14.27
N LEU A 75 10.04 -9.48 -14.34
CA LEU A 75 9.71 -10.16 -15.59
C LEU A 75 8.97 -9.23 -16.56
N CYS A 76 7.91 -8.59 -16.10
CA CYS A 76 7.07 -7.72 -16.93
C CYS A 76 7.82 -6.46 -17.41
N GLU A 77 8.74 -5.93 -16.59
CA GLU A 77 9.60 -4.81 -16.98
C GLU A 77 10.52 -5.19 -18.15
N LYS A 78 11.09 -6.39 -18.11
CA LYS A 78 11.93 -6.90 -19.22
C LYS A 78 11.12 -7.30 -20.45
N ALA A 79 9.84 -7.62 -20.29
CA ALA A 79 8.96 -8.04 -21.37
C ALA A 79 8.38 -6.88 -22.23
N SER A 80 8.83 -5.63 -22.03
CA SER A 80 8.24 -4.42 -22.65
C SER A 80 6.72 -4.30 -22.44
N ARG A 81 6.18 -4.95 -21.40
CA ARG A 81 4.74 -4.95 -21.11
C ARG A 81 4.36 -3.65 -20.41
N ARG A 82 3.32 -2.99 -20.93
CA ARG A 82 2.81 -1.73 -20.36
C ARG A 82 2.02 -2.03 -19.10
N ARG A 83 2.56 -1.62 -17.97
CA ARG A 83 1.83 -1.48 -16.70
C ARG A 83 0.63 -0.56 -16.90
N SER A 84 -0.58 -0.99 -16.54
CA SER A 84 -1.74 -0.09 -16.48
C SER A 84 -1.77 0.58 -15.11
N TYR A 85 -1.96 1.90 -15.12
CA TYR A 85 -2.18 2.65 -13.89
C TYR A 85 -3.43 2.10 -13.21
N SER A 86 -3.35 1.85 -11.90
CA SER A 86 -4.45 1.32 -11.10
C SER A 86 -4.90 2.37 -10.08
N PRO A 87 -6.00 3.09 -10.34
CA PRO A 87 -6.63 4.01 -9.39
C PRO A 87 -6.86 3.38 -8.02
N GLU A 88 -7.37 2.15 -8.00
CA GLU A 88 -7.80 1.45 -6.79
C GLU A 88 -6.59 1.07 -5.92
N LEU A 89 -5.55 0.49 -6.52
CA LEU A 89 -4.33 0.15 -5.79
C LEU A 89 -3.60 1.41 -5.32
N THR A 90 -3.62 2.48 -6.11
CA THR A 90 -2.98 3.74 -5.74
C THR A 90 -3.71 4.38 -4.57
N THR A 91 -5.05 4.48 -4.64
CA THR A 91 -5.90 4.97 -3.54
C THR A 91 -5.63 4.18 -2.28
N LYS A 92 -5.66 2.84 -2.34
CA LYS A 92 -5.42 1.98 -1.18
C LYS A 92 -4.05 2.24 -0.55
N SER A 93 -3.01 2.38 -1.37
CA SER A 93 -1.66 2.66 -0.91
C SER A 93 -1.54 4.05 -0.28
N ILE A 94 -2.22 5.08 -0.84
CA ILE A 94 -2.24 6.43 -0.26
C ILE A 94 -2.91 6.38 1.11
N ILE A 95 -4.10 5.81 1.20
CA ILE A 95 -4.84 5.70 2.46
C ILE A 95 -4.07 4.90 3.51
N GLN A 96 -3.34 3.86 3.11
CA GLN A 96 -2.48 3.12 4.03
C GLN A 96 -1.35 4.01 4.56
N ASP A 97 -0.66 4.75 3.69
CA ASP A 97 0.42 5.66 4.07
C ASP A 97 -0.05 6.83 4.96
N LEU A 98 -1.25 7.36 4.69
CA LEU A 98 -1.86 8.39 5.54
C LEU A 98 -2.20 7.87 6.94
N ASN A 99 -2.55 6.59 7.07
CA ASN A 99 -2.91 5.97 8.35
C ASN A 99 -1.72 5.42 9.13
N GLU A 100 -0.61 5.09 8.46
CA GLU A 100 0.52 4.38 9.09
C GLU A 100 1.05 5.09 10.35
N PRO A 101 1.27 6.42 10.38
CA PRO A 101 1.74 7.10 11.59
C PRO A 101 0.80 6.95 12.79
N VAL A 102 -0.51 6.97 12.54
CA VAL A 102 -1.53 6.79 13.59
C VAL A 102 -1.59 5.34 14.05
N LEU A 103 -1.43 4.39 13.12
CA LEU A 103 -1.40 2.97 13.43
C LEU A 103 -0.14 2.58 14.21
N ASP A 104 1.01 3.16 13.88
CA ASP A 104 2.28 2.94 14.58
C ASP A 104 2.17 3.39 16.04
N GLU A 105 1.56 4.55 16.28
CA GLU A 105 1.36 5.04 17.65
C GLU A 105 0.36 4.17 18.45
N ILE A 106 -0.80 3.88 17.87
CA ILE A 106 -1.87 3.15 18.57
C ILE A 106 -1.49 1.67 18.76
N LEU A 107 -1.03 1.02 17.71
CA LEU A 107 -0.82 -0.44 17.69
C LEU A 107 0.64 -0.83 17.90
N GLY A 108 1.57 0.09 17.71
CA GLY A 108 3.00 -0.15 17.70
C GLY A 108 3.53 -0.29 16.28
N GLU A 109 4.85 -0.14 16.16
CA GLU A 109 5.58 -0.35 14.91
C GLU A 109 5.45 -1.81 14.44
N LYS A 110 5.46 -2.01 13.11
CA LYS A 110 5.57 -3.36 12.53
C LYS A 110 6.99 -3.87 12.69
N GLY A 111 7.14 -5.07 13.26
CA GLY A 111 8.43 -5.77 13.23
C GLY A 111 8.83 -6.15 11.81
N TRP A 112 10.13 -6.07 11.49
CA TRP A 112 10.67 -6.51 10.20
C TRP A 112 10.19 -7.92 9.84
N GLY A 113 9.53 -8.06 8.68
CA GLY A 113 9.03 -9.35 8.17
C GLY A 113 7.84 -9.93 8.92
N THR A 114 7.15 -9.15 9.77
CA THR A 114 5.96 -9.63 10.49
C THR A 114 4.81 -8.63 10.44
N ASP A 115 3.57 -9.13 10.32
CA ASP A 115 2.36 -8.32 10.46
C ASP A 115 2.04 -7.99 11.94
N LYS A 116 2.86 -8.47 12.87
CA LYS A 116 2.67 -8.23 14.30
C LYS A 116 3.18 -6.85 14.66
N ARG A 117 2.29 -6.06 15.28
CA ARG A 117 2.58 -4.75 15.87
C ARG A 117 2.69 -4.89 17.38
N SER A 118 3.63 -4.18 17.99
CA SER A 118 3.84 -4.19 19.44
C SER A 118 4.41 -2.87 19.93
N GLY A 119 4.08 -2.48 21.16
CA GLY A 119 4.62 -1.28 21.79
C GLY A 119 3.76 -0.02 21.64
N GLY A 120 2.58 -0.10 21.01
CA GLY A 120 1.66 1.04 20.91
C GLY A 120 0.75 1.23 22.12
N ILE A 121 0.12 2.41 22.18
CA ILE A 121 -0.62 2.91 23.35
C ILE A 121 -2.07 2.39 23.46
N ARG A 122 -2.50 1.46 22.59
CA ARG A 122 -3.90 0.98 22.53
C ARG A 122 -4.44 0.51 23.89
N LYS A 123 -3.61 -0.16 24.69
CA LYS A 123 -4.05 -0.64 26.00
C LYS A 123 -4.29 0.52 26.96
N GLU A 124 -3.40 1.49 27.02
CA GLU A 124 -3.58 2.70 27.83
C GLU A 124 -4.82 3.48 27.39
N LEU A 125 -5.04 3.63 26.07
CA LEU A 125 -6.24 4.25 25.52
C LEU A 125 -7.53 3.53 25.94
N GLN A 126 -7.52 2.19 25.97
CA GLN A 126 -8.66 1.39 26.42
C GLN A 126 -8.94 1.58 27.92
N TYR A 127 -7.89 1.66 28.74
CA TYR A 127 -8.04 1.96 30.17
C TYR A 127 -8.61 3.36 30.38
N LEU A 128 -8.05 4.38 29.73
CA LEU A 128 -8.53 5.75 29.82
C LEU A 128 -9.99 5.91 29.34
N ALA A 129 -10.38 5.22 28.27
CA ALA A 129 -11.77 5.22 27.79
C ALA A 129 -12.72 4.61 28.81
N LYS A 130 -12.29 3.53 29.48
CA LYS A 130 -13.07 2.86 30.51
C LYS A 130 -13.24 3.76 31.73
N ASP A 131 -12.15 4.35 32.21
CA ASP A 131 -12.17 5.24 33.37
C ASP A 131 -13.06 6.46 33.11
N ALA A 132 -12.94 7.08 31.93
CA ALA A 132 -13.78 8.23 31.54
C ALA A 132 -15.27 7.86 31.44
N LYS A 133 -15.57 6.65 30.96
CA LYS A 133 -16.94 6.14 30.90
C LYS A 133 -17.51 5.92 32.31
N GLU A 134 -16.75 5.29 33.20
CA GLU A 134 -17.17 5.05 34.58
C GLU A 134 -17.37 6.39 35.33
N GLU A 135 -16.49 7.36 35.12
CA GLU A 135 -16.65 8.71 35.68
C GLU A 135 -17.93 9.39 35.18
N PHE A 136 -18.18 9.34 33.87
CA PHE A 136 -19.40 9.86 33.27
C PHE A 136 -20.66 9.19 33.86
N GLU A 137 -20.70 7.85 33.94
CA GLU A 137 -21.82 7.09 34.49
C GLU A 137 -22.08 7.46 35.96
N ASN A 138 -21.02 7.57 36.78
CA ASN A 138 -21.14 7.99 38.18
C ASN A 138 -21.71 9.41 38.32
N LYS A 139 -21.26 10.35 37.47
CA LYS A 139 -21.76 11.74 37.48
C LYS A 139 -23.20 11.82 36.99
N TYR A 140 -23.56 11.03 35.99
CA TYR A 140 -24.90 10.93 35.44
C TYR A 140 -25.89 10.37 36.47
N GLU A 141 -25.54 9.27 37.14
CA GLU A 141 -26.37 8.67 38.20
C GLU A 141 -26.54 9.62 39.40
N THR A 142 -25.48 10.32 39.78
CA THR A 142 -25.54 11.35 40.83
C THR A 142 -26.53 12.45 40.44
N ALA A 143 -26.42 12.98 39.22
CA ALA A 143 -27.31 14.03 38.72
C ALA A 143 -28.79 13.58 38.66
N LEU A 144 -29.05 12.33 38.25
CA LEU A 144 -30.40 11.76 38.30
C LEU A 144 -30.92 11.63 39.75
N SER A 145 -30.07 11.23 40.69
CA SER A 145 -30.44 11.11 42.11
C SER A 145 -30.75 12.48 42.76
N GLU A 146 -30.18 13.56 42.23
CA GLU A 146 -30.48 14.95 42.60
C GLU A 146 -31.81 15.46 42.00
N GLY A 147 -32.51 14.63 41.21
CA GLY A 147 -33.83 14.93 40.65
C GLY A 147 -33.80 15.69 39.32
N LEU A 148 -32.65 15.76 38.65
CA LEU A 148 -32.57 16.29 37.27
C LEU A 148 -33.26 15.36 36.28
N GLY A 149 -33.84 15.94 35.22
CA GLY A 149 -34.30 15.16 34.08
C GLY A 149 -33.14 14.50 33.33
N GLU A 150 -33.39 13.41 32.60
CA GLU A 150 -32.35 12.64 31.89
C GLU A 150 -31.45 13.50 30.99
N GLU A 151 -32.03 14.44 30.25
CA GLU A 151 -31.27 15.32 29.36
C GLU A 151 -30.37 16.30 30.14
N GLU A 152 -30.87 16.86 31.25
CA GLU A 152 -30.12 17.79 32.10
C GLU A 152 -29.02 17.06 32.89
N ALA A 153 -29.30 15.85 33.35
CA ALA A 153 -28.33 14.97 33.99
C ALA A 153 -27.21 14.59 33.02
N ARG A 154 -27.53 14.35 31.74
CA ARG A 154 -26.53 14.07 30.70
C ARG A 154 -25.63 15.27 30.47
N ILE A 155 -26.20 16.45 30.22
CA ILE A 155 -25.43 17.69 30.01
C ILE A 155 -24.52 17.97 31.20
N ARG A 156 -25.03 17.83 32.44
CA ARG A 156 -24.25 18.07 33.65
C ARG A 156 -23.13 17.05 33.86
N ALA A 157 -23.36 15.78 33.49
CA ALA A 157 -22.33 14.75 33.53
C ALA A 157 -21.23 15.01 32.47
N GLU A 158 -21.63 15.43 31.27
CA GLU A 158 -20.70 15.85 30.21
C GLU A 158 -19.87 17.07 30.61
N GLU A 159 -20.49 18.10 31.22
CA GLU A 159 -19.80 19.29 31.74
C GLU A 159 -18.88 18.98 32.91
N ALA A 160 -19.29 18.12 33.85
CA ALA A 160 -18.47 17.71 34.98
C ALA A 160 -17.25 16.90 34.54
N ALA A 161 -17.41 15.99 33.57
CA ALA A 161 -16.30 15.27 32.96
C ALA A 161 -15.34 16.21 32.19
N ARG A 162 -15.81 17.41 31.82
CA ARG A 162 -15.02 18.46 31.17
C ARG A 162 -14.26 19.36 32.17
N LEU A 163 -14.89 19.72 33.30
CA LEU A 163 -14.39 20.66 34.32
C LEU A 163 -13.31 20.10 35.27
N VAL A 164 -13.16 18.78 35.40
CA VAL A 164 -12.13 18.15 36.27
C VAL A 164 -10.68 18.45 35.81
N ARG A 165 -10.47 19.23 34.73
CA ARG A 165 -9.15 19.56 34.19
C ARG A 165 -8.93 21.04 33.86
N GLU A 166 -9.65 21.95 34.49
CA GLU A 166 -9.58 23.41 34.23
C GLU A 166 -8.44 24.16 34.97
N ASP A 167 -7.33 23.48 35.29
CA ASP A 167 -6.05 24.13 35.64
C ASP A 167 -5.18 24.32 34.37
N ASP A 168 -5.79 24.75 33.26
CA ASP A 168 -5.10 25.02 31.99
C ASP A 168 -5.15 26.54 31.65
N PRO A 169 -4.02 27.26 31.68
CA PRO A 169 -3.98 28.72 31.53
C PRO A 169 -4.19 29.26 30.10
N TYR A 170 -4.58 28.46 29.11
CA TYR A 170 -4.63 28.91 27.70
C TYR A 170 -5.95 28.62 26.97
N ASP A 171 -7.04 29.19 27.48
CA ASP A 171 -8.28 29.39 26.72
C ASP A 171 -8.29 30.77 26.03
N THR A 172 -7.51 30.94 24.96
CA THR A 172 -7.78 32.02 23.99
C THR A 172 -7.57 31.56 22.56
N ALA A 173 -8.63 31.71 21.76
CA ALA A 173 -8.76 31.35 20.36
C ALA A 173 -7.88 32.15 19.37
N SER A 174 -6.60 32.39 19.69
CA SER A 174 -5.72 33.27 18.89
C SER A 174 -4.34 32.70 18.50
N ALA A 175 -4.04 31.43 18.75
CA ALA A 175 -2.68 30.87 18.57
C ALA A 175 -2.50 29.85 17.43
N TRP A 176 -3.35 29.83 16.41
CA TRP A 176 -3.33 28.76 15.38
C TRP A 176 -2.34 28.99 14.22
N THR A 177 -1.11 29.38 14.53
CA THR A 177 0.01 29.31 13.58
C THR A 177 1.05 28.37 14.18
N ILE A 178 1.02 27.09 13.81
CA ILE A 178 1.91 26.09 14.38
C ILE A 178 3.32 26.28 13.78
N THR A 179 4.23 26.87 14.54
CA THR A 179 5.67 26.73 14.34
C THR A 179 6.14 25.38 14.88
N GLU A 180 7.11 24.73 14.22
CA GLU A 180 7.57 23.34 14.44
C GLU A 180 8.01 22.95 15.88
N SER A 181 8.03 23.86 16.87
CA SER A 181 8.70 23.65 18.16
C SER A 181 7.81 23.46 19.40
N GLU A 182 6.49 23.35 19.30
CA GLU A 182 5.59 23.44 20.49
C GLU A 182 4.63 22.24 20.69
N THR A 183 4.95 21.06 20.17
CA THR A 183 3.99 19.93 20.14
C THR A 183 3.95 19.03 21.38
N CYS A 184 4.93 19.06 22.28
CA CYS A 184 4.98 18.12 23.42
C CYS A 184 4.08 18.49 24.62
N ASP A 185 3.89 19.78 24.92
CA ASP A 185 3.10 20.16 26.11
C ASP A 185 1.59 20.10 25.86
N TYR A 186 1.17 20.25 24.61
CA TYR A 186 -0.24 20.28 24.19
C TYR A 186 -1.00 18.95 24.34
N ILE A 187 -0.31 17.80 24.16
CA ILE A 187 -0.92 16.46 24.27
C ILE A 187 -1.44 16.20 25.69
N ASN A 188 -0.85 16.83 26.69
CA ASN A 188 -1.22 16.65 28.08
C ASN A 188 -2.56 17.33 28.45
N ASN A 189 -3.02 18.29 27.65
CA ASN A 189 -4.16 19.15 27.98
C ASN A 189 -5.47 18.76 27.27
N LEU A 190 -5.44 17.82 26.32
CA LEU A 190 -6.67 17.33 25.67
C LEU A 190 -7.55 16.53 26.66
N SER A 191 -8.87 16.66 26.52
CA SER A 191 -9.84 15.80 27.22
C SER A 191 -9.56 14.32 26.92
N PRO A 192 -9.90 13.35 27.79
CA PRO A 192 -9.66 11.93 27.51
C PRO A 192 -10.29 11.45 26.19
N LEU A 193 -11.42 12.05 25.79
CA LEU A 193 -12.11 11.79 24.52
C LEU A 193 -11.45 12.51 23.32
N ASP A 194 -10.74 13.61 23.55
CA ASP A 194 -9.99 14.34 22.53
C ASP A 194 -8.53 13.87 22.40
N ARG A 195 -7.96 13.17 23.39
CA ARG A 195 -6.65 12.50 23.27
C ARG A 195 -6.62 11.40 22.20
N PHE A 196 -7.79 10.94 21.75
CA PHE A 196 -7.95 10.10 20.55
C PHE A 196 -7.64 10.84 19.24
N ARG A 197 -7.42 12.16 19.29
CA ARG A 197 -7.11 13.04 18.16
C ARG A 197 -5.63 13.41 18.20
N ILE A 198 -4.73 12.42 18.10
CA ILE A 198 -3.28 12.64 18.24
C ILE A 198 -2.76 13.54 17.11
N PRO A 199 -2.58 14.86 17.32
CA PRO A 199 -2.53 15.83 16.22
C PRO A 199 -1.31 15.63 15.30
N ASP A 200 -0.19 15.19 15.88
CA ASP A 200 1.07 15.01 15.16
C ASP A 200 1.03 13.86 14.14
N HIS A 201 0.28 12.78 14.42
CA HIS A 201 0.17 11.66 13.49
C HIS A 201 -0.89 11.88 12.41
N TRP A 202 -1.75 12.89 12.57
CA TRP A 202 -2.70 13.32 11.54
C TRP A 202 -2.11 14.31 10.53
N LYS A 203 -0.83 14.71 10.66
CA LYS A 203 -0.16 15.66 9.75
C LYS A 203 -0.30 15.28 8.28
N ARG A 204 -0.17 13.99 7.95
CA ARG A 204 -0.34 13.50 6.57
C ARG A 204 -1.77 13.67 6.06
N TRP A 205 -2.77 13.34 6.89
CA TRP A 205 -4.17 13.60 6.59
C TRP A 205 -4.47 15.10 6.43
N ALA A 206 -3.89 15.94 7.30
CA ALA A 206 -4.05 17.39 7.21
C ALA A 206 -3.45 17.96 5.91
N ARG A 207 -2.27 17.48 5.49
CA ARG A 207 -1.68 17.84 4.17
C ARG A 207 -2.59 17.44 3.01
N ALA A 208 -3.11 16.22 3.02
CA ALA A 208 -4.08 15.75 2.01
C ALA A 208 -5.29 16.68 1.93
N SER A 209 -5.85 17.04 3.10
CA SER A 209 -7.00 17.92 3.21
C SER A 209 -6.72 19.34 2.68
N CYS A 210 -5.61 19.95 3.08
CA CYS A 210 -5.20 21.27 2.60
C CYS A 210 -5.04 21.31 1.08
N TYR A 211 -4.46 20.25 0.49
CA TYR A 211 -4.32 20.14 -0.95
C TYR A 211 -5.68 20.01 -1.66
N ILE A 212 -6.57 19.16 -1.15
CA ILE A 212 -7.86 18.87 -1.80
C ILE A 212 -8.82 20.06 -1.70
N HIS A 213 -8.87 20.74 -0.56
CA HIS A 213 -9.86 21.76 -0.26
C HIS A 213 -9.34 23.20 -0.35
N GLY A 214 -8.05 23.41 -0.60
CA GLY A 214 -7.48 24.72 -0.96
C GLY A 214 -7.39 25.77 0.15
N HIS A 215 -7.68 25.40 1.40
CA HIS A 215 -7.66 26.30 2.56
C HIS A 215 -7.08 25.61 3.81
N GLU A 216 -6.72 26.41 4.82
CA GLU A 216 -6.39 25.96 6.19
C GLU A 216 -7.61 25.27 6.81
N LEU A 217 -7.87 24.02 6.44
CA LEU A 217 -8.69 23.15 7.25
C LEU A 217 -7.91 22.88 8.54
N PHE A 218 -8.52 23.21 9.67
CA PHE A 218 -7.93 22.97 10.96
C PHE A 218 -7.63 21.47 11.10
N VAL A 219 -6.45 21.12 11.63
CA VAL A 219 -6.06 19.73 11.92
C VAL A 219 -7.13 18.99 12.75
N CYS A 220 -7.96 19.73 13.49
CA CYS A 220 -9.07 19.18 14.25
C CYS A 220 -10.17 18.54 13.37
N ASP A 221 -10.34 18.93 12.11
CA ASP A 221 -11.36 18.34 11.23
C ASP A 221 -10.96 16.96 10.73
N VAL A 222 -9.70 16.73 10.36
CA VAL A 222 -9.21 15.40 9.91
C VAL A 222 -9.21 14.34 11.02
N THR A 223 -9.35 14.77 12.27
CA THR A 223 -9.49 13.85 13.41
C THR A 223 -10.91 13.28 13.53
N LYS A 224 -11.90 13.84 12.83
CA LYS A 224 -13.28 13.31 12.77
C LYS A 224 -13.38 12.19 11.74
N ALA A 225 -14.05 11.10 12.10
CA ALA A 225 -14.24 9.96 11.21
C ALA A 225 -15.15 10.26 9.99
N SER A 226 -16.03 11.26 10.08
CA SER A 226 -16.81 11.75 8.93
C SER A 226 -15.91 12.41 7.89
N GLU A 227 -15.05 13.33 8.33
CA GLU A 227 -14.14 14.07 7.45
C GLU A 227 -13.13 13.14 6.78
N ARG A 228 -12.60 12.14 7.50
CA ARG A 228 -11.71 11.14 6.86
C ARG A 228 -12.40 10.28 5.81
N ARG A 229 -13.69 9.98 5.99
CA ARG A 229 -14.47 9.27 4.97
C ARG A 229 -14.65 10.15 3.75
N HIS A 230 -15.04 11.42 3.95
CA HIS A 230 -15.15 12.38 2.87
C HIS A 230 -13.84 12.56 2.10
N LEU A 231 -12.73 12.78 2.81
CA LEU A 231 -11.40 12.89 2.20
C LEU A 231 -10.96 11.62 1.48
N ARG A 232 -11.32 10.43 1.99
CA ARG A 232 -11.06 9.17 1.30
C ARG A 232 -11.79 9.12 -0.04
N ASP A 233 -13.07 9.49 -0.06
CA ASP A 233 -13.89 9.47 -1.27
C ASP A 233 -13.34 10.49 -2.31
N GLU A 234 -12.87 11.66 -1.85
CA GLU A 234 -12.19 12.65 -2.68
C GLU A 234 -10.84 12.15 -3.24
N ILE A 235 -10.02 11.49 -2.42
CA ILE A 235 -8.76 10.86 -2.87
C ILE A 235 -9.06 9.80 -3.94
N GLU A 236 -10.08 8.96 -3.71
CA GLU A 236 -10.51 7.92 -4.65
C GLU A 236 -10.97 8.52 -5.97
N SER A 237 -11.72 9.63 -5.93
CA SER A 237 -12.14 10.34 -7.14
C SER A 237 -10.97 10.92 -7.92
N ARG A 238 -10.01 11.56 -7.24
CA ARG A 238 -8.80 12.14 -7.88
C ARG A 238 -7.88 11.06 -8.44
N CYS A 239 -7.82 9.90 -7.80
CA CYS A 239 -7.06 8.75 -8.30
C CYS A 239 -7.63 8.19 -9.60
N GLN A 240 -8.82 8.59 -10.06
CA GLN A 240 -9.28 8.20 -11.40
C GLN A 240 -8.46 8.87 -12.51
N ASP A 241 -7.90 10.04 -12.25
CA ASP A 241 -7.01 10.75 -13.17
C ASP A 241 -5.54 10.62 -12.73
N LYS A 242 -4.72 10.05 -13.60
CA LYS A 242 -3.30 9.81 -13.33
C LYS A 242 -2.53 11.11 -13.03
N ARG A 243 -2.87 12.21 -13.69
CA ARG A 243 -2.21 13.51 -13.49
C ARG A 243 -2.61 14.09 -12.14
N GLU A 244 -3.90 14.11 -11.80
CA GLU A 244 -4.36 14.58 -10.50
C GLU A 244 -3.76 13.77 -9.35
N THR A 245 -3.58 12.46 -9.57
CA THR A 245 -2.89 11.58 -8.62
C THR A 245 -1.44 12.00 -8.40
N LEU A 246 -0.71 12.33 -9.46
CA LEU A 246 0.69 12.77 -9.35
C LEU A 246 0.78 14.10 -8.59
N GLU A 247 -0.13 15.03 -8.84
CA GLU A 247 -0.18 16.30 -8.14
C GLU A 247 -0.53 16.10 -6.64
N LEU A 248 -1.45 15.18 -6.32
CA LEU A 248 -1.73 14.77 -4.95
C LEU A 248 -0.50 14.15 -4.27
N LEU A 249 0.20 13.23 -4.93
CA LEU A 249 1.39 12.57 -4.37
C LEU A 249 2.52 13.57 -4.11
N ASP A 250 2.73 14.53 -5.00
CA ASP A 250 3.72 15.61 -4.80
C ASP A 250 3.39 16.45 -3.55
N ALA A 251 2.11 16.70 -3.29
CA ALA A 251 1.64 17.41 -2.11
C ALA A 251 1.74 16.61 -0.80
N LEU A 252 1.72 15.26 -0.87
CA LEU A 252 1.75 14.38 0.30
C LEU A 252 3.16 14.06 0.85
N ASP A 253 4.21 14.59 0.22
CA ASP A 253 5.65 14.42 0.51
C ASP A 253 6.36 13.37 -0.36
N ARG A 254 7.67 13.57 -0.61
CA ARG A 254 8.46 12.90 -1.67
C ARG A 254 8.79 11.43 -1.42
N ASP A 255 8.62 10.95 -0.20
CA ASP A 255 9.01 9.58 0.19
C ASP A 255 7.93 8.54 -0.17
N TYR A 256 6.80 8.95 -0.74
CA TYR A 256 5.79 8.01 -1.20
C TYR A 256 6.32 7.20 -2.39
N GLU A 257 6.18 5.86 -2.34
CA GLU A 257 6.69 4.90 -3.34
C GLU A 257 6.09 5.03 -4.76
N GLY A 258 5.33 6.09 -5.02
CA GLY A 258 4.80 6.46 -6.33
C GLY A 258 3.50 5.76 -6.72
N LEU A 259 3.08 6.00 -7.96
CA LEU A 259 1.85 5.42 -8.53
C LEU A 259 1.89 3.89 -8.48
N ARG A 260 0.75 3.28 -8.18
CA ARG A 260 0.60 1.83 -8.26
C ARG A 260 0.09 1.45 -9.64
N TYR A 261 0.57 0.30 -10.07
CA TYR A 261 0.25 -0.27 -11.35
C TYR A 261 -0.13 -1.72 -11.15
N GLU A 262 -1.04 -2.20 -11.98
CA GLU A 262 -1.39 -3.61 -12.02
C GLU A 262 -0.84 -4.26 -13.29
N PHE A 263 -0.43 -5.51 -13.11
CA PHE A 263 -0.16 -6.40 -14.22
C PHE A 263 -1.49 -6.99 -14.70
N THR A 264 -1.65 -7.13 -16.00
CA THR A 264 -2.87 -7.72 -16.56
C THR A 264 -3.02 -9.17 -16.08
N GLY A 265 -4.24 -9.71 -16.09
CA GLY A 265 -4.45 -11.13 -15.78
C GLY A 265 -3.56 -12.03 -16.65
N GLN A 266 -3.40 -11.66 -17.92
CA GLN A 266 -2.51 -12.30 -18.87
C GLN A 266 -1.04 -12.32 -18.40
N ASP A 267 -0.52 -11.22 -17.86
CA ASP A 267 0.88 -11.16 -17.37
C ASP A 267 1.11 -12.12 -16.18
N LYS A 268 0.12 -12.25 -15.29
CA LYS A 268 0.17 -13.21 -14.19
C LYS A 268 0.20 -14.64 -14.71
N TRP A 269 -0.67 -14.98 -15.66
CA TRP A 269 -0.67 -16.28 -16.32
C TRP A 269 0.67 -16.60 -16.97
N HIS A 270 1.29 -15.62 -17.63
CA HIS A 270 2.61 -15.82 -18.23
C HIS A 270 3.70 -16.09 -17.19
N HIS A 271 3.70 -15.37 -16.07
CA HIS A 271 4.63 -15.61 -14.97
C HIS A 271 4.44 -16.97 -14.33
N ASP A 272 3.20 -17.34 -14.01
CA ASP A 272 2.87 -18.66 -13.46
C ASP A 272 3.26 -19.80 -14.42
N CYS A 273 3.05 -19.59 -15.73
CA CYS A 273 3.45 -20.55 -16.76
C CYS A 273 4.98 -20.74 -16.81
N LEU A 274 5.74 -19.65 -16.71
CA LEU A 274 7.20 -19.71 -16.67
C LEU A 274 7.72 -20.36 -15.38
N LEU A 275 7.14 -20.05 -14.22
CA LEU A 275 7.48 -20.71 -12.95
C LEU A 275 7.21 -22.21 -13.01
N PHE A 276 6.04 -22.59 -13.54
CA PHE A 276 5.69 -23.99 -13.76
C PHE A 276 6.69 -24.69 -14.68
N TRP A 277 7.03 -24.07 -15.81
CA TRP A 277 8.03 -24.59 -16.74
C TRP A 277 9.39 -24.80 -16.06
N ALA A 278 9.89 -23.81 -15.32
CA ALA A 278 11.16 -23.91 -14.62
C ALA A 278 11.17 -25.07 -13.60
N SER A 279 10.09 -25.22 -12.83
CA SER A 279 9.88 -26.34 -11.92
C SER A 279 9.94 -27.70 -12.64
N GLU A 280 9.26 -27.84 -13.78
CA GLU A 280 9.27 -29.10 -14.55
C GLU A 280 10.64 -29.41 -15.15
N MET A 281 11.36 -28.39 -15.65
CA MET A 281 12.72 -28.59 -16.18
C MET A 281 13.68 -29.08 -15.08
N LYS A 282 13.55 -28.57 -13.85
CA LYS A 282 14.30 -29.06 -12.69
C LYS A 282 13.95 -30.51 -12.34
N ARG A 283 12.67 -30.90 -12.43
CA ARG A 283 12.22 -32.28 -12.14
C ARG A 283 12.70 -33.30 -13.16
N MET A 284 12.85 -32.89 -14.41
CA MET A 284 13.26 -33.76 -15.51
C MET A 284 14.79 -33.89 -15.65
N ASP A 285 15.58 -33.36 -14.70
CA ASP A 285 17.04 -33.32 -14.74
C ASP A 285 17.64 -32.65 -16.00
N TYR A 286 16.87 -31.79 -16.68
CA TYR A 286 17.37 -30.99 -17.81
C TYR A 286 18.36 -29.90 -17.38
N VAL A 287 18.55 -29.73 -16.07
CA VAL A 287 19.39 -28.71 -15.43
C VAL A 287 20.81 -29.21 -15.18
N GLY A 288 21.14 -30.48 -15.48
CA GLY A 288 22.47 -31.04 -15.17
C GLY A 288 23.15 -31.89 -16.25
N THR A 289 22.62 -31.94 -17.48
CA THR A 289 23.04 -32.92 -18.50
C THR A 289 23.84 -32.38 -19.69
N ASP A 290 24.17 -31.10 -19.77
CA ASP A 290 25.06 -30.55 -20.83
C ASP A 290 26.55 -30.85 -20.53
N LYS A 291 26.91 -32.12 -20.34
CA LYS A 291 28.31 -32.59 -20.31
C LYS A 291 28.78 -33.25 -21.61
N GLU A 292 27.94 -33.37 -22.64
CA GLU A 292 28.35 -33.97 -23.91
C GLU A 292 27.89 -33.16 -25.12
N ALA A 293 28.70 -32.18 -25.50
CA ALA A 293 28.95 -31.77 -26.89
C ALA A 293 30.07 -30.70 -26.93
N ALA A 294 31.32 -31.16 -26.79
CA ALA A 294 32.52 -30.45 -27.22
C ALA A 294 33.17 -31.23 -28.36
#